data_AF-A0A5B8TZR1-F1
#
_entry.id   AF-A0A5B8TZR1-F1
#
_cell.length_a   1.000
_cell.length_b   1.000
_cell.length_c   1.000
_cell.angle_alpha   90.00
_cell.angle_beta   90.00
_cell.angle_gamma   90.00
#
_symmetry.space_group_name_H-M   'P 1'
#
loop_
_entity.id
_entity.type
_entity.pdbx_description
1 polymer ?
#
loop_
_entity_poly.entity_id
_entity_poly.type
_entity_poly.pdbx_seq_one_letter_code
_entity_poly.pdbx_strand_id
1 'polypeptide(L)' 'MPAQIPTMYATEVRQHLMLLGEERVLAHEAGLDHDRAYMADLEDEIAQYRSAYIGAAVTEIAMLRARLDRPNQG' A
#
# COMPACT_ATOMS: atom_id res chain seq x y z
N MET A 1 -7.74 8.00 -15.73
CA MET A 1 -6.31 7.64 -15.77
C MET A 1 -6.01 6.91 -14.47
N PRO A 2 -5.62 5.63 -14.44
CA PRO A 2 -5.25 5.00 -13.18
C PRO A 2 -4.02 5.72 -12.62
N ALA A 3 -4.07 6.14 -11.36
CA ALA A 3 -2.92 6.72 -10.67
C ALA A 3 -1.77 5.71 -10.75
N GLN A 4 -0.68 6.10 -11.41
CA GLN A 4 0.50 5.26 -11.54
C GLN A 4 1.26 5.39 -10.22
N ILE A 5 1.11 4.39 -9.35
CA ILE A 5 1.87 4.34 -8.09
C ILE A 5 3.35 4.21 -8.49
N PRO A 6 4.21 5.21 -8.19
CA PRO A 6 5.64 5.09 -8.46
C PRO A 6 6.18 3.84 -7.77
N THR A 7 7.27 3.24 -8.27
CA THR A 7 7.85 2.04 -7.67
C THR A 7 8.28 2.32 -6.22
N MET A 8 7.39 2.01 -5.29
CA MET A 8 7.57 2.18 -3.85
C MET A 8 8.03 0.86 -3.25
N TYR A 9 8.93 0.94 -2.28
CA TYR A 9 9.27 -0.18 -1.41
C TYR A 9 8.05 -0.55 -0.55
N ALA A 10 7.95 -1.82 -0.15
CA ALA A 10 6.86 -2.32 0.68
C ALA A 10 6.72 -1.52 1.99
N THR A 11 7.82 -0.99 2.52
CA THR A 11 7.82 -0.10 3.70
C THR A 11 7.10 1.22 3.45
N GLU A 12 7.30 1.83 2.29
CA GLU A 12 6.66 3.10 1.90
C GLU A 12 5.16 2.89 1.65
N VAL A 13 4.79 1.82 0.95
CA VAL A 13 3.39 1.47 0.73
C VAL A 13 2.69 1.17 2.06
N ARG A 14 3.37 0.52 3.00
CA ARG A 14 2.85 0.27 4.35
C ARG A 14 2.65 1.56 5.15
N GLN A 15 3.58 2.52 5.05
CA GLN A 15 3.42 3.83 5.69
C GLN A 15 2.19 4.56 5.15
N HIS A 16 1.99 4.56 3.83
CA HIS A 16 0.82 5.17 3.23
C HIS A 16 -0.49 4.50 3.67
N LEU A 17 -0.53 3.15 3.75
CA LEU A 17 -1.69 2.44 4.29
C LEU A 17 -2.03 2.81 5.74
N MET A 18 -1.03 3.13 6.57
CA MET A 18 -1.29 3.61 7.93
C MET A 18 -1.95 4.99 7.91
N LEU A 19 -1.48 5.90 7.06
CA LEU A 19 -2.07 7.23 6.89
C LEU A 19 -3.52 7.16 6.39
N LEU A 20 -3.83 6.31 5.40
CA LEU A 20 -5.21 6.12 4.95
C LEU A 20 -6.10 5.52 6.05
N GLY A 21 -5.54 4.68 6.92
CA GLY A 21 -6.24 4.17 8.10
C GLY A 21 -6.57 5.27 9.11
N GLU A 22 -5.63 6.18 9.37
CA GLU A 22 -5.84 7.36 10.20
C GLU A 22 -6.88 8.31 9.58
N GLU A 23 -6.78 8.58 8.28
CA GLU A 23 -7.74 9.38 7.54
C GLU A 23 -9.16 8.82 7.67
N ARG A 24 -9.34 7.50 7.51
CA ARG A 24 -10.66 6.88 7.65
C ARG A 24 -11.25 7.05 9.05
N VAL A 25 -10.41 6.96 10.09
CA VAL A 25 -10.85 7.22 11.47
C VAL A 25 -11.25 8.68 11.64
N LEU A 26 -10.41 9.61 11.18
CA LEU A 26 -10.68 11.05 11.25
C LEU A 26 -11.94 11.44 10.45
N ALA A 27 -12.16 10.84 9.29
CA ALA A 27 -13.34 11.05 8.48
C ALA A 27 -14.61 10.63 9.22
N HIS A 28 -14.58 9.47 9.87
CA HIS A 28 -15.68 9.00 10.72
C HIS A 28 -15.93 9.96 11.89
N GLU A 29 -14.88 10.39 12.59
CA GLU A 29 -14.98 11.35 13.70
C GLU A 29 -15.50 12.73 13.26
N ALA A 30 -15.17 13.15 12.04
CA ALA A 30 -15.70 14.36 11.41
C ALA A 30 -17.14 14.20 10.88
N GLY A 31 -17.72 13.00 11.00
CA GLY A 31 -19.06 12.68 10.55
C GLY A 31 -19.19 12.55 9.04
N LEU A 32 -18.11 12.34 8.29
CA LEU A 32 -18.10 12.21 6.83
C LEU A 32 -18.71 10.91 6.31
N ASP A 33 -19.24 10.03 7.17
CA ASP A 33 -19.94 8.80 6.75
C ASP A 33 -21.14 9.06 5.83
N HIS A 34 -21.73 10.26 5.91
CA HIS A 34 -22.82 10.68 5.03
C HIS A 34 -22.34 11.00 3.61
N ASP A 35 -21.07 11.37 3.44
CA ASP A 35 -20.45 11.58 2.14
C ASP A 35 -19.98 10.23 1.57
N ARG A 36 -20.93 9.51 0.99
CA ARG A 36 -20.69 8.17 0.43
C ARG A 36 -19.68 8.16 -0.72
N ALA A 37 -19.56 9.25 -1.47
CA ALA A 37 -18.63 9.33 -2.59
C ALA A 37 -17.19 9.37 -2.04
N TYR A 38 -16.94 10.27 -1.07
CA TYR A 38 -15.67 10.35 -0.39
C TYR A 38 -15.29 9.02 0.30
N MET A 39 -16.23 8.40 1.04
CA MET A 39 -15.96 7.14 1.73
C MET A 39 -15.65 5.99 0.75
N ALA A 40 -16.35 5.93 -0.40
CA ALA A 40 -16.08 4.94 -1.43
C ALA A 40 -14.70 5.14 -2.06
N ASP A 41 -14.34 6.39 -2.38
CA ASP A 41 -13.02 6.71 -2.94
C ASP A 41 -11.89 6.32 -1.96
N LEU A 42 -12.07 6.61 -0.66
CA LEU A 42 -11.10 6.24 0.38
C LEU A 42 -10.97 4.72 0.55
N GLU A 43 -12.08 3.98 0.48
CA GLU A 43 -12.06 2.52 0.53
C GLU A 43 -11.37 1.90 -0.70
N ASP A 44 -11.62 2.45 -1.89
CA ASP A 44 -10.99 2.04 -3.14
C ASP A 44 -9.48 2.30 -3.11
N GLU A 45 -9.05 3.46 -2.58
CA GLU A 45 -7.64 3.78 -2.40
C GLU A 45 -6.95 2.82 -1.42
N ILE A 46 -7.57 2.54 -0.26
CA ILE A 46 -7.07 1.55 0.70
C ILE A 46 -6.94 0.17 0.03
N ALA A 47 -7.92 -0.25 -0.76
CA ALA A 47 -7.88 -1.52 -1.48
C ALA A 47 -6.73 -1.56 -2.49
N GLN A 48 -6.55 -0.49 -3.26
CA GLN A 48 -5.47 -0.36 -4.24
C GLN A 48 -4.09 -0.47 -3.58
N TYR A 49 -3.86 0.26 -2.49
CA TYR A 49 -2.58 0.25 -1.79
C TYR A 49 -2.31 -1.08 -1.06
N ARG A 50 -3.33 -1.80 -0.62
CA ARG A 50 -3.17 -3.17 -0.09
C ARG A 50 -2.64 -4.12 -1.16
N SER A 51 -3.19 -4.08 -2.36
CA SER A 51 -2.68 -4.88 -3.49
C SER A 51 -1.25 -4.49 -3.85
N ALA A 52 -0.95 -3.18 -3.88
CA ALA A 52 0.40 -2.70 -4.13
C ALA A 52 1.40 -3.19 -3.07
N TYR A 53 1.01 -3.20 -1.79
CA TYR A 53 1.87 -3.64 -0.69
C TYR A 53 2.23 -5.11 -0.83
N ILE A 54 1.25 -5.96 -1.14
CA ILE A 54 1.48 -7.40 -1.35
C ILE A 54 2.43 -7.60 -2.54
N GLY A 55 2.20 -6.89 -3.64
CA GLY A 55 3.07 -6.95 -4.82
C GLY A 55 4.51 -6.54 -4.53
N ALA A 56 4.70 -5.41 -3.84
CA ALA A 56 6.02 -4.93 -3.44
C ALA A 56 6.72 -5.91 -2.48
N ALA A 57 6.02 -6.39 -1.43
CA ALA A 57 6.58 -7.30 -0.44
C ALA A 57 7.03 -8.63 -1.06
N VAL A 58 6.20 -9.23 -1.94
CA VAL A 58 6.56 -10.49 -2.61
C VAL A 58 7.73 -10.28 -3.57
N THR A 59 7.76 -9.16 -4.29
CA THR A 59 8.86 -8.82 -5.20
C THR A 59 10.18 -8.66 -4.44
N GLU A 60 10.17 -7.92 -3.33
CA GLU A 60 11.36 -7.73 -2.49
C GLU A 60 11.86 -9.05 -1.88
N ILE A 61 10.96 -9.91 -1.39
CA ILE A 61 11.32 -11.24 -0.90
C ILE A 61 11.95 -12.08 -2.01
N ALA A 62 11.38 -12.08 -3.20
CA ALA A 62 11.93 -12.83 -4.35
C ALA A 62 13.31 -12.30 -4.73
N MET A 63 13.50 -10.98 -4.75
CA MET A 63 14.80 -10.35 -5.00
C MET A 63 15.84 -10.69 -3.93
N LEU A 64 15.44 -10.71 -2.65
CA LEU A 64 16.33 -11.09 -1.55
C LEU A 64 16.74 -12.56 -1.65
N ARG A 65 15.79 -13.47 -1.94
CA ARG A 65 16.07 -14.89 -2.18
C ARG A 65 17.04 -15.09 -3.34
N ALA A 66 16.80 -14.43 -4.47
CA ALA A 66 17.69 -14.51 -5.64
C ALA A 66 19.12 -14.01 -5.34
N ARG A 67 19.29 -13.06 -4.41
CA ARG A 67 20.62 -12.63 -3.95
C ARG A 67 21.29 -13.67 -3.05
N LEU A 68 20.53 -14.38 -2.22
CA LEU A 68 21.04 -15.43 -1.33
C LEU A 68 21.36 -16.74 -2.06
N ASP A 69 20.59 -17.10 -3.09
CA ASP A 69 20.79 -18.31 -3.89
C ASP A 69 21.93 -18.17 -4.91
N ARG A 70 22.50 -16.97 -5.06
CA ARG A 70 23.72 -16.79 -5.86
C ARG A 70 24.85 -17.55 -5.16
N PRO A 71 25.58 -18.46 -5.85
CA PRO A 71 26.70 -19.16 -5.23
C PRO A 71 27.67 -18.14 -4.65
N ASN A 72 28.02 -18.29 -3.36
CA ASN A 72 29.15 -17.58 -2.77
C ASN A 72 30.38 -18.00 -3.58
N GLN A 73 30.80 -17.15 -4.51
CA GLN A 73 32.08 -17.27 -5.20
C GLN A 73 33.15 -16.87 -4.17
N GLY A 74 33.51 -17.83 -3.30
CA GLY A 74 34.57 -17.75 -2.31
C GLY A 74 35.44 -18.98 -2.42
#